data_AF-A0A7W5VCK2-F1
#
_entry.id   AF-A0A7W5VCK2-F1
#
_cell.length_a   1.000
_cell.length_b   1.000
_cell.length_c   1.000
_cell.angle_alpha   90.00
_cell.angle_beta   90.00
_cell.angle_gamma   90.00
#
_symmetry.space_group_name_H-M   'P 1'
#
loop_
_entity.id
_entity.type
_entity.pdbx_description
1 polymer ?
#
loop_
_entity_poly.entity_id
_entity_poly.type
_entity_poly.pdbx_seq_one_letter_code
_entity_poly.pdbx_strand_id
1 'polypeptide(L)'
;MITQRKLRRGLSRHGYHILQGRAIRGQASIDHLVIGPGGVWIVDNESWAPDTDIAAYGGRLFFGEKFGSHVAKPLVAAAGAFAELLGKETGIPLTIHPLLAVHCGRLPRGGVVNGEGITLLKPSLAAKLIRRSDRVVLTEEQIELLARTAARELARRAAR
;
A
#
# COMPACT_ATOMS: atom_id res chain seq x y z
N MET A 1 15.28 -1.25 -2.02
CA MET A 1 14.47 -0.81 -3.19
C MET A 1 14.20 0.69 -3.16
N ILE A 2 14.00 1.34 -4.32
CA ILE A 2 13.83 2.82 -4.42
C ILE A 2 12.57 3.33 -3.71
N THR A 3 11.46 2.57 -3.75
CA THR A 3 10.18 2.92 -3.10
C THR A 3 10.36 3.10 -1.59
N GLN A 4 10.95 2.13 -0.90
CA GLN A 4 11.24 2.23 0.54
C GLN A 4 12.00 3.51 0.90
N ARG A 5 13.04 3.85 0.13
CA ARG A 5 13.86 5.05 0.37
C ARG A 5 13.03 6.32 0.19
N LYS A 6 12.14 6.36 -0.81
CA LYS A 6 11.24 7.49 -1.06
C LYS A 6 10.19 7.63 0.05
N LEU A 7 9.59 6.52 0.50
CA LEU A 7 8.64 6.48 1.61
C LEU A 7 9.29 7.01 2.89
N ARG A 8 10.43 6.45 3.31
CA ARG A 8 11.14 6.88 4.53
C ARG A 8 11.51 8.36 4.49
N ARG A 9 12.15 8.81 3.40
CA ARG A 9 12.55 10.22 3.26
C ARG A 9 11.36 11.17 3.25
N GLY A 10 10.24 10.77 2.63
CA GLY A 10 9.09 11.63 2.45
C GLY A 10 8.07 11.59 3.58
N LEU A 11 8.11 10.59 4.46
CA LEU A 11 7.04 10.34 5.44
C LEU A 11 7.52 10.31 6.90
N SER A 12 8.75 9.82 7.19
CA SER A 12 9.18 9.60 8.58
C SER A 12 9.20 10.87 9.43
N ARG A 13 9.45 12.04 8.83
CA ARG A 13 9.42 13.34 9.53
C ARG A 13 8.01 13.90 9.75
N HIS A 14 6.98 13.21 9.28
CA HIS A 14 5.59 13.65 9.32
C HIS A 14 4.70 12.70 10.15
N GLY A 15 5.29 11.98 11.12
CA GLY A 15 4.55 11.10 12.03
C GLY A 15 4.16 9.74 11.41
N TYR A 16 4.77 9.34 10.30
CA TYR A 16 4.49 8.04 9.68
C TYR A 16 5.51 6.98 10.07
N HIS A 17 5.01 5.81 10.46
CA HIS A 17 5.76 4.57 10.60
C HIS A 17 5.75 3.79 9.29
N ILE A 18 6.92 3.27 8.90
CA ILE A 18 7.09 2.43 7.70
C ILE A 18 7.66 1.09 8.14
N LEU A 19 6.82 0.07 8.15
CA LEU A 19 7.18 -1.32 8.45
C LEU A 19 7.46 -2.07 7.15
N GLN A 20 8.43 -2.97 7.15
CA GLN A 20 8.63 -3.93 6.06
C GLN A 20 7.72 -5.13 6.28
N GLY A 21 6.97 -5.54 5.25
CA GLY A 21 6.16 -6.74 5.30
C GLY A 21 6.93 -7.96 4.80
N ARG A 22 6.60 -9.14 5.31
CA ARG A 22 7.20 -10.41 4.81
C ARG A 22 6.21 -11.54 4.57
N ALA A 23 5.02 -11.52 5.17
CA ALA A 23 3.86 -12.32 4.74
C ALA A 23 2.65 -12.06 5.67
N ILE A 24 1.44 -12.04 5.10
CA ILE A 24 0.20 -12.22 5.87
C ILE A 24 -0.30 -13.63 5.55
N ARG A 25 -0.45 -14.53 6.54
CA ARG A 25 -0.91 -15.92 6.33
C ARG A 25 -2.16 -15.99 5.44
N GLY A 26 -2.07 -16.73 4.34
CA GLY A 26 -3.16 -16.93 3.38
C GLY A 26 -3.41 -15.74 2.45
N GLN A 27 -2.57 -14.70 2.50
CA GLN A 27 -2.64 -13.52 1.64
C GLN A 27 -1.27 -13.31 0.96
N ALA A 28 -1.24 -12.44 -0.04
CA ALA A 28 0.02 -12.04 -0.67
C ALA A 28 0.99 -11.40 0.36
N SER A 29 2.29 -11.62 0.16
CA SER A 29 3.31 -10.82 0.84
C SER A 29 3.16 -9.36 0.42
N ILE A 30 3.47 -8.45 1.33
CA ILE A 30 3.48 -7.01 1.06
C ILE A 30 4.89 -6.48 1.30
N ASP A 31 5.35 -5.55 0.48
CA ASP A 31 6.67 -4.97 0.71
C ASP A 31 6.70 -4.00 1.90
N HIS A 32 5.71 -3.11 1.98
CA HIS A 32 5.65 -2.06 2.99
C HIS A 32 4.26 -1.87 3.57
N LEU A 33 4.20 -1.62 4.87
CA LEU A 33 3.03 -1.08 5.55
C LEU A 33 3.38 0.32 6.06
N VAL A 34 2.55 1.29 5.71
CA VAL A 34 2.69 2.69 6.13
C VAL A 34 1.52 3.04 7.03
N ILE A 35 1.82 3.54 8.23
CA ILE A 35 0.82 3.96 9.23
C ILE A 35 1.15 5.38 9.63
N GLY A 36 0.20 6.29 9.62
CA GLY A 36 0.42 7.65 10.12
C GLY A 36 -0.85 8.50 10.14
N PRO A 37 -0.73 9.82 10.32
CA PRO A 37 -1.87 10.69 10.59
C PRO A 37 -2.99 10.59 9.56
N GLY A 38 -2.65 10.41 8.27
CA GLY A 38 -3.61 10.32 7.20
C GLY A 38 -4.28 8.94 7.01
N GLY A 39 -3.91 7.93 7.79
CA GLY A 39 -4.45 6.56 7.69
C GLY A 39 -3.39 5.47 7.55
N VAL A 40 -3.76 4.37 6.90
CA VAL A 40 -2.89 3.19 6.71
C VAL A 40 -2.88 2.76 5.25
N TRP A 41 -1.69 2.42 4.75
CA TRP A 41 -1.47 1.93 3.39
C TRP A 41 -0.64 0.67 3.38
N ILE A 42 -0.98 -0.22 2.46
CA ILE A 42 -0.05 -1.24 1.97
C ILE A 42 0.59 -0.68 0.71
N VAL A 43 1.91 -0.78 0.59
CA VAL A 43 2.64 -0.41 -0.62
C VAL A 43 3.42 -1.62 -1.10
N ASP A 44 3.01 -2.15 -2.24
CA ASP A 44 3.68 -3.25 -2.92
C ASP A 44 4.38 -2.76 -4.18
N ASN A 45 5.28 -3.56 -4.76
CA ASN A 45 6.08 -3.16 -5.90
C ASN A 45 5.98 -4.17 -7.02
N GLU A 46 5.80 -3.68 -8.25
CA GLU A 46 5.75 -4.53 -9.42
C GLU A 46 6.36 -3.80 -10.63
N SER A 47 6.80 -4.59 -11.61
CA SER A 47 7.48 -4.08 -12.78
C SER A 47 7.03 -4.82 -14.03
N TRP A 48 6.67 -4.08 -15.08
CA TRP A 48 6.27 -4.65 -16.37
C TRP A 48 7.33 -4.38 -17.44
N ALA A 49 7.12 -4.96 -18.63
CA ALA A 49 7.93 -4.60 -19.79
C ALA A 49 7.80 -3.09 -20.07
N PRO A 50 8.87 -2.41 -20.54
CA PRO A 50 8.88 -0.95 -20.72
C PRO A 50 7.77 -0.41 -21.63
N ASP A 51 7.26 -1.24 -22.53
CA ASP A 51 6.22 -0.96 -23.50
C ASP A 51 4.81 -1.37 -23.05
N THR A 52 4.65 -1.94 -21.85
CA THR A 52 3.34 -2.28 -21.31
C THR A 52 2.61 -1.01 -20.88
N ASP A 53 1.53 -0.66 -21.58
CA ASP A 53 0.62 0.41 -21.17
C ASP A 53 -0.21 0.00 -19.96
N ILE A 54 -0.26 0.85 -18.95
CA ILE A 54 -1.00 0.62 -17.70
C ILE A 54 -2.05 1.71 -17.57
N ALA A 55 -3.32 1.33 -17.68
CA ALA A 55 -4.44 2.26 -17.70
C ALA A 55 -5.64 1.72 -16.93
N ALA A 56 -6.60 2.59 -16.66
CA ALA A 56 -7.91 2.21 -16.17
C ALA A 56 -9.01 2.78 -17.08
N TYR A 57 -9.96 1.93 -17.46
CA TYR A 57 -11.15 2.31 -18.22
C TYR A 57 -12.40 1.82 -17.48
N GLY A 58 -13.33 2.72 -17.17
CA GLY A 58 -14.53 2.38 -16.41
C GLY A 58 -14.23 1.76 -15.04
N GLY A 59 -13.10 2.13 -14.41
CA GLY A 59 -12.65 1.57 -13.12
C GLY A 59 -12.00 0.18 -13.21
N ARG A 60 -11.87 -0.41 -14.40
CA ARG A 60 -11.16 -1.67 -14.64
C ARG A 60 -9.74 -1.41 -15.08
N LEU A 61 -8.78 -2.17 -14.58
CA LEU A 61 -7.37 -2.04 -14.90
C LEU A 61 -7.01 -2.84 -16.15
N PHE A 62 -6.07 -2.29 -16.92
CA PHE A 62 -5.51 -2.91 -18.11
C PHE A 62 -3.99 -2.77 -18.11
N PHE A 63 -3.32 -3.85 -18.47
CA PHE A 63 -1.87 -3.95 -18.62
C PHE A 63 -1.59 -4.49 -20.03
N GLY A 64 -1.33 -3.58 -20.97
CA GLY A 64 -1.46 -3.86 -22.40
C GLY A 64 -2.90 -4.30 -22.72
N GLU A 65 -3.04 -5.43 -23.40
CA GLU A 65 -4.34 -6.02 -23.77
C GLU A 65 -4.98 -6.86 -22.64
N LYS A 66 -4.29 -7.05 -21.51
CA LYS A 66 -4.72 -7.96 -20.44
C LYS A 66 -5.45 -7.22 -19.32
N PHE A 67 -6.48 -7.87 -18.77
CA PHE A 67 -7.16 -7.39 -17.56
C PHE A 67 -6.22 -7.40 -16.35
N GLY A 68 -6.23 -6.31 -15.61
CA GLY A 68 -5.42 -6.08 -14.41
C GLY A 68 -5.96 -6.68 -13.12
N SER A 69 -7.16 -7.27 -13.14
CA SER A 69 -7.82 -7.80 -11.95
C SER A 69 -6.99 -8.83 -11.18
N HIS A 70 -6.16 -9.60 -11.89
CA HIS A 70 -5.28 -10.59 -11.26
C HIS A 70 -4.17 -9.95 -10.41
N VAL A 71 -3.79 -8.70 -10.71
CA VAL A 71 -2.84 -7.90 -9.93
C VAL A 71 -3.55 -7.21 -8.76
N ALA A 72 -4.73 -6.62 -9.00
CA ALA A 72 -5.45 -5.85 -7.99
C ALA A 72 -6.03 -6.73 -6.88
N LYS A 73 -6.70 -7.83 -7.24
CA LYS A 73 -7.47 -8.66 -6.28
C LYS A 73 -6.63 -9.15 -5.09
N PRO A 74 -5.42 -9.71 -5.27
CA PRO A 74 -4.63 -10.19 -4.14
C PRO A 74 -4.25 -9.07 -3.16
N LEU A 75 -3.88 -7.88 -3.67
CA LEU A 75 -3.46 -6.79 -2.80
C LEU A 75 -4.64 -6.15 -2.07
N VAL A 76 -5.79 -6.03 -2.74
CA VAL A 76 -7.04 -5.56 -2.11
C VAL A 76 -7.51 -6.54 -1.04
N ALA A 77 -7.46 -7.85 -1.31
CA ALA A 77 -7.79 -8.88 -0.32
C ALA A 77 -6.84 -8.83 0.88
N ALA A 78 -5.53 -8.67 0.65
CA ALA A 78 -4.55 -8.52 1.72
C ALA A 78 -4.82 -7.27 2.58
N ALA A 79 -5.18 -6.15 1.94
CA ALA A 79 -5.54 -4.92 2.66
C ALA A 79 -6.79 -5.09 3.52
N GLY A 80 -7.85 -5.72 3.00
CA GLY A 80 -9.06 -6.02 3.77
C GLY A 80 -8.78 -6.94 4.96
N ALA A 81 -8.13 -8.08 4.72
CA ALA A 81 -7.82 -9.04 5.77
C ALA A 81 -6.93 -8.45 6.89
N PHE A 82 -5.98 -7.57 6.51
CA PHE A 82 -5.09 -6.94 7.49
C PHE A 82 -5.77 -5.80 8.25
N ALA A 83 -6.69 -5.08 7.60
CA ALA A 83 -7.54 -4.09 8.27
C ALA A 83 -8.42 -4.76 9.34
N GLU A 84 -9.07 -5.87 9.00
CA GLU A 84 -9.87 -6.66 9.95
C GLU A 84 -9.01 -7.18 11.11
N LEU A 85 -7.83 -7.73 10.82
CA LEU A 85 -6.91 -8.23 11.85
C LEU A 85 -6.49 -7.12 12.82
N LEU A 86 -6.00 -5.99 12.30
CA LEU A 86 -5.55 -4.88 13.14
C LEU A 86 -6.72 -4.27 13.91
N GLY A 87 -7.89 -4.14 13.28
CA GLY A 87 -9.08 -3.64 13.95
C GLY A 87 -9.53 -4.53 15.10
N LYS A 88 -9.48 -5.86 14.93
CA LYS A 88 -9.78 -6.82 16.01
C LYS A 88 -8.78 -6.74 17.16
N GLU A 89 -7.49 -6.65 16.86
CA GLU A 89 -6.43 -6.67 17.89
C GLU A 89 -6.30 -5.33 18.64
N THR A 90 -6.70 -4.22 18.02
CA THR A 90 -6.53 -2.86 18.59
C THR A 90 -7.83 -2.19 19.00
N GLY A 91 -8.98 -2.68 18.54
CA GLY A 91 -10.28 -2.01 18.70
C GLY A 91 -10.46 -0.76 17.83
N ILE A 92 -9.50 -0.43 16.96
CA ILE A 92 -9.56 0.74 16.08
C ILE A 92 -10.16 0.33 14.74
N PRO A 93 -11.32 0.86 14.31
CA PRO A 93 -11.82 0.62 12.96
C PRO A 93 -10.96 1.38 11.95
N LEU A 94 -10.42 0.68 10.96
CA LEU A 94 -9.63 1.32 9.91
C LEU A 94 -9.82 0.66 8.54
N THR A 95 -9.57 1.43 7.49
CA THR A 95 -9.37 0.94 6.13
C THR A 95 -7.90 1.01 5.80
N ILE A 96 -7.37 -0.03 5.16
CA ILE A 96 -6.02 -0.03 4.62
C ILE A 96 -6.11 0.20 3.11
N HIS A 97 -5.41 1.21 2.62
CA HIS A 97 -5.43 1.57 1.20
C HIS A 97 -4.29 0.86 0.44
N PRO A 98 -4.60 -0.01 -0.55
CA PRO A 98 -3.58 -0.69 -1.32
C PRO A 98 -2.98 0.23 -2.40
N LEU A 99 -1.66 0.34 -2.41
CA LEU A 99 -0.86 1.07 -3.38
C LEU A 99 0.11 0.12 -4.08
N LEU A 100 0.22 0.21 -5.40
CA LEU A 100 1.21 -0.54 -6.18
C LEU A 100 2.18 0.43 -6.85
N ALA A 101 3.43 0.37 -6.41
CA ALA A 101 4.53 1.13 -6.96
C ALA A 101 5.06 0.46 -8.23
N VAL A 102 4.79 1.08 -9.37
CA VAL A 102 5.10 0.60 -10.72
C VAL A 102 6.51 1.08 -11.12
N HIS A 103 7.50 0.19 -11.13
CA HIS A 103 8.89 0.56 -11.46
C HIS A 103 9.16 0.66 -12.97
N CYS A 104 8.42 -0.09 -13.77
CA CYS A 104 8.54 -0.12 -15.23
C CYS A 104 7.16 -0.33 -15.87
N GLY A 105 7.03 0.02 -17.16
CA GLY A 105 5.76 0.16 -17.88
C GLY A 105 5.33 1.62 -18.02
N ARG A 106 4.31 1.86 -18.84
CA ARG A 106 3.81 3.19 -19.20
C ARG A 106 2.53 3.52 -18.45
N LEU A 107 2.67 4.31 -17.38
CA LEU A 107 1.54 4.96 -16.72
C LEU A 107 1.12 6.23 -17.49
N PRO A 108 -0.17 6.64 -17.44
CA PRO A 108 -0.65 7.86 -18.07
C PRO A 108 0.04 9.11 -17.51
N ARG A 109 -0.21 10.24 -18.16
CA ARG A 109 0.28 11.55 -17.70
C ARG A 109 -0.12 11.78 -16.25
N GLY A 110 0.85 12.17 -15.42
CA GLY A 110 0.68 12.29 -13.97
C GLY A 110 1.14 11.06 -13.17
N GLY A 111 1.29 9.90 -13.83
CA GLY A 111 1.92 8.71 -13.23
C GLY A 111 1.11 8.06 -12.11
N VAL A 112 -0.22 8.21 -12.13
CA VAL A 112 -1.17 7.62 -11.17
C VAL A 112 -2.36 7.06 -11.94
N VAL A 113 -2.81 5.87 -11.56
CA VAL A 113 -4.00 5.18 -12.08
C VAL A 113 -4.78 4.63 -10.88
N ASN A 114 -6.11 4.72 -10.91
CA ASN A 114 -6.99 4.12 -9.93
C ASN A 114 -7.95 3.17 -10.63
N GLY A 115 -8.15 1.99 -10.05
CA GLY A 115 -9.09 1.01 -10.58
C GLY A 115 -9.15 -0.19 -9.66
N GLU A 116 -10.29 -0.88 -9.63
CA GLU A 116 -10.45 -2.14 -8.90
C GLU A 116 -10.02 -2.09 -7.43
N GLY A 117 -10.23 -0.95 -6.75
CA GLY A 117 -9.92 -0.78 -5.33
C GLY A 117 -8.45 -0.52 -4.99
N ILE A 118 -7.58 -0.35 -6.00
CA ILE A 118 -6.14 -0.12 -5.85
C ILE A 118 -5.68 1.14 -6.59
N THR A 119 -4.65 1.80 -6.06
CA THR A 119 -3.95 2.90 -6.74
C THR A 119 -2.59 2.42 -7.23
N LEU A 120 -2.36 2.55 -8.54
CA LEU A 120 -1.07 2.31 -9.17
C LEU A 120 -0.36 3.64 -9.38
N LEU A 121 0.94 3.70 -9.11
CA LEU A 121 1.69 4.93 -9.26
C LEU A 121 3.19 4.73 -9.46
N LYS A 122 3.86 5.76 -9.97
CA LYS A 122 5.33 5.82 -9.97
C LYS A 122 5.87 5.84 -8.53
N PRO A 123 6.96 5.12 -8.19
CA PRO A 123 7.57 5.11 -6.86
C PRO A 123 7.84 6.48 -6.26
N SER A 124 8.16 7.47 -7.10
CA SER A 124 8.42 8.86 -6.67
C SER A 124 7.20 9.59 -6.14
N LEU A 125 5.99 9.11 -6.44
CA LEU A 125 4.72 9.74 -6.06
C LEU A 125 4.13 9.15 -4.77
N ALA A 126 4.61 8.02 -4.28
CA ALA A 126 4.00 7.30 -3.15
C ALA A 126 3.91 8.15 -1.89
N ALA A 127 5.04 8.70 -1.43
CA ALA A 127 5.06 9.57 -0.26
C ALA A 127 4.23 10.85 -0.47
N LYS A 128 4.21 11.38 -1.71
CA LYS A 128 3.42 12.59 -2.02
C LYS A 128 1.93 12.32 -1.96
N LEU A 129 1.48 11.18 -2.48
CA LEU A 129 0.07 10.78 -2.45
C LEU A 129 -0.39 10.51 -1.02
N ILE A 130 0.38 9.74 -0.25
CA ILE A 130 0.08 9.44 1.15
C ILE A 130 -0.08 10.74 1.97
N ARG A 131 0.82 11.71 1.78
CA ARG A 131 0.76 13.02 2.46
C ARG A 131 -0.41 13.92 2.06
N ARG A 132 -0.98 13.73 0.86
CA ARG A 132 -2.14 14.51 0.39
C ARG A 132 -3.45 14.07 1.02
N SER A 133 -3.42 13.04 1.85
CA SER A 133 -4.56 12.66 2.67
C SER A 133 -4.70 13.72 3.77
N ASP A 134 -5.30 14.86 3.42
CA ASP A 134 -5.32 16.09 4.23
C ASP A 134 -6.15 15.97 5.52
N ARG A 135 -6.66 14.78 5.85
CA ARG A 135 -7.42 14.50 7.06
C ARG A 135 -6.54 13.74 8.03
N VAL A 136 -6.28 14.33 9.20
CA VAL A 136 -5.79 13.57 10.35
C VAL A 136 -6.93 12.66 10.80
N VAL A 137 -6.75 11.36 10.61
CA VAL A 137 -7.73 10.32 10.94
C VAL A 137 -7.25 9.39 12.05
N LEU A 138 -5.96 9.42 12.39
CA LEU A 138 -5.38 8.67 13.51
C LEU A 138 -4.65 9.60 14.47
N THR A 139 -4.86 9.40 15.77
CA THR A 139 -4.06 10.06 16.83
C THR A 139 -2.69 9.43 16.95
N GLU A 140 -1.76 10.10 17.64
CA GLU A 140 -0.41 9.57 17.89
C GLU A 140 -0.46 8.23 18.64
N GLU A 141 -1.32 8.11 19.66
CA GLU A 141 -1.52 6.88 20.43
C GLU A 141 -2.06 5.74 19.56
N GLN A 142 -3.00 6.04 18.66
CA GLN A 142 -3.54 5.08 17.71
C GLN A 142 -2.48 4.62 16.72
N ILE A 143 -1.67 5.56 16.19
CA ILE A 143 -0.57 5.27 15.27
C ILE A 143 0.44 4.33 15.95
N GLU A 144 0.85 4.63 17.17
CA GLU A 144 1.79 3.77 17.91
C GLU A 144 1.21 2.38 18.21
N LEU A 145 -0.04 2.31 18.66
CA LEU A 145 -0.72 1.05 18.95
C LEU A 145 -0.83 0.17 17.70
N LEU A 146 -1.23 0.76 16.58
CA LEU A 146 -1.30 0.09 15.28
C LEU A 146 0.09 -0.35 14.81
N ALA A 147 1.10 0.53 14.89
CA ALA A 147 2.46 0.21 14.45
C ALA A 147 3.08 -0.93 15.27
N ARG A 148 2.96 -0.90 16.60
CA ARG A 148 3.44 -1.99 17.48
C ARG A 148 2.71 -3.29 17.18
N THR A 149 1.38 -3.25 17.02
CA THR A 149 0.57 -4.44 16.75
C THR A 149 0.88 -5.04 15.39
N ALA A 150 0.96 -4.21 14.35
CA ALA A 150 1.34 -4.64 13.01
C ALA A 150 2.75 -5.23 12.98
N ALA A 151 3.72 -4.62 13.68
CA ALA A 151 5.08 -5.15 13.77
C ALA A 151 5.11 -6.55 14.41
N ARG A 152 4.34 -6.79 15.48
CA ARG A 152 4.22 -8.13 16.09
C ARG A 152 3.62 -9.15 15.12
N GLU A 153 2.54 -8.79 14.42
CA GLU A 153 1.87 -9.71 13.49
C GLU A 153 2.73 -10.04 12.27
N LEU A 154 3.49 -9.07 11.75
CA LEU A 154 4.44 -9.29 10.67
C LEU A 154 5.65 -10.14 11.11
N ALA A 155 6.12 -9.98 12.35
CA ALA A 155 7.25 -10.75 12.90
C ALA A 155 6.89 -12.20 13.24
N ARG A 156 5.75 -12.43 13.92
CA ARG A 156 5.27 -13.77 14.32
C ARG A 156 5.11 -14.74 13.15
N ARG A 157 4.86 -14.20 11.95
CA ARG A 157 4.55 -14.99 10.75
C ARG A 157 5.74 -15.17 9.81
N ALA A 158 6.88 -14.57 10.11
CA ALA A 158 8.15 -14.82 9.41
C ALA A 158 8.98 -15.96 10.04
N ALA A 159 8.59 -16.43 11.24
CA ALA A 159 9.34 -17.39 12.06
C ALA A 159 8.68 -18.79 12.15
N ARG A 160 7.70 -19.08 11.28
CA ARG A 160 7.03 -20.38 11.15
C ARG A 160 6.98 -20.77 9.69
#